data_AF-A0AAW1JR26-F1
#
_entry.id   AF-A0AAW1JR26-F1
#
_cell.length_a   1.000
_cell.length_b   1.000
_cell.length_c   1.000
_cell.angle_alpha   90.00
_cell.angle_beta   90.00
_cell.angle_gamma   90.00
#
_symmetry.space_group_name_H-M   'P 1'
#
loop_
_entity.id
_entity.type
_entity.pdbx_description
1 polymer ?
#
loop_
_entity_poly.entity_id
_entity_poly.type
_entity_poly.pdbx_seq_one_letter_code
_entity_poly.pdbx_strand_id
1 'polypeptide(L)'
;MAVTLYNPSTDAGLKKLDEFLLTRSYISGYQASKDDLAVYAAISKTPSAEFVNVLRWYKHIDALLRISYDFAFIFCFDCFFLLMFLTINVDLLVC
;
A
#
# COMPACT_ATOMS: atom_id res chain seq x y z
N MET A 1 2.12 -0.88 -14.87
CA MET A 1 1.67 0.28 -15.68
C MET A 1 0.51 1.07 -15.05
N ALA A 2 0.25 0.96 -13.73
CA ALA A 2 -0.77 1.76 -13.04
C ALA A 2 -0.18 2.96 -12.25
N VAL A 3 1.07 2.85 -11.79
CA VAL A 3 1.79 3.86 -11.00
C VAL A 3 1.97 5.21 -11.73
N THR A 4 1.85 5.25 -13.06
CA THR A 4 1.94 6.50 -13.83
C THR A 4 0.63 7.28 -13.93
N LEU A 5 -0.51 6.74 -13.48
CA LEU A 5 -1.83 7.30 -13.81
C LEU A 5 -2.34 8.38 -12.83
N TYR A 6 -1.83 8.41 -11.60
CA TYR A 6 -2.26 9.37 -10.58
C TYR A 6 -1.03 9.83 -9.80
N ASN A 7 -0.81 11.15 -9.74
CA ASN A 7 0.21 11.75 -8.89
C ASN A 7 -0.44 12.11 -7.55
N PRO A 8 -0.37 11.24 -6.51
CA PRO A 8 -1.07 11.45 -5.25
C PRO A 8 -0.48 12.61 -4.42
N SER A 9 0.61 13.23 -4.89
CA SER A 9 1.17 14.45 -4.30
C SER A 9 0.38 15.72 -4.63
N THR A 10 -0.62 15.62 -5.51
CA THR A 10 -1.46 16.76 -5.95
C THR A 10 -2.93 16.50 -5.63
N ASP A 11 -3.69 17.54 -5.28
CA ASP A 11 -5.13 17.41 -4.96
C ASP A 11 -5.93 16.82 -6.12
N ALA A 12 -5.56 17.16 -7.36
CA ALA A 12 -6.17 16.59 -8.56
C ALA A 12 -5.88 15.09 -8.73
N GLY A 13 -4.67 14.65 -8.38
CA GLY A 13 -4.31 13.23 -8.38
C GLY A 13 -4.99 12.44 -7.27
N LEU A 14 -5.13 13.04 -6.08
CA LEU A 14 -5.89 12.48 -4.96
C LEU A 14 -7.37 12.30 -5.31
N LYS A 15 -8.00 13.27 -5.98
CA LYS A 15 -9.38 13.13 -6.48
C LYS A 15 -9.56 11.94 -7.41
N LYS A 16 -8.68 11.81 -8.41
CA LYS A 16 -8.72 10.68 -9.35
C LYS A 16 -8.50 9.34 -8.64
N LEU A 17 -7.62 9.32 -7.64
CA LEU A 17 -7.39 8.11 -6.84
C LEU A 17 -8.62 7.75 -6.00
N ASP A 18 -9.31 8.74 -5.42
CA ASP A 18 -10.54 8.51 -4.67
C ASP A 18 -11.66 7.92 -5.54
N GLU A 19 -11.87 8.48 -6.73
CA GLU A 19 -12.82 7.97 -7.72
C GLU A 19 -12.47 6.54 -8.17
N PHE A 20 -11.18 6.24 -8.33
CA PHE A 20 -10.71 4.90 -8.68
C PHE A 20 -10.99 3.88 -7.56
N LEU A 21 -10.71 4.24 -6.31
CA LEU A 21 -10.92 3.41 -5.11
C LEU A 21 -12.39 3.34 -4.67
N LEU A 22 -13.29 4.04 -5.36
CA LEU A 22 -14.73 3.92 -5.15
C LEU A 22 -15.22 2.52 -5.60
N THR A 23 -14.72 2.05 -6.74
CA THR A 23 -15.11 0.74 -7.32
C THR A 23 -14.14 -0.39 -6.96
N ARG A 24 -12.97 -0.05 -6.39
CA ARG A 24 -11.87 -0.99 -6.13
C ARG A 24 -11.35 -0.88 -4.71
N SER A 25 -10.96 -2.02 -4.15
CA SER A 25 -10.36 -2.08 -2.80
C SER A 25 -8.83 -1.93 -2.82
N TYR A 26 -8.18 -2.18 -3.96
CA TYR A 26 -6.73 -2.13 -4.15
C TYR A 26 -6.39 -1.45 -5.49
N ILE A 27 -5.14 -1.01 -5.64
CA ILE A 27 -4.63 -0.41 -6.88
C ILE A 27 -4.59 -1.44 -8.00
N SER A 28 -4.20 -2.67 -7.69
CA SER A 28 -4.04 -3.75 -8.64
C SER A 28 -4.54 -5.07 -8.06
N GLY A 29 -5.32 -5.82 -8.85
CA GLY A 29 -5.87 -7.11 -8.45
C GLY A 29 -6.86 -7.04 -7.29
N TYR A 30 -6.88 -8.10 -6.48
CA TYR A 30 -7.80 -8.28 -5.35
C TYR A 30 -7.08 -8.39 -3.99
N GLN A 31 -5.75 -8.26 -3.98
CA GLN A 31 -4.89 -8.39 -2.81
C GLN A 31 -3.88 -7.25 -2.78
N ALA A 32 -3.37 -6.94 -1.59
CA ALA A 32 -2.32 -5.92 -1.44
C ALA A 32 -1.10 -6.30 -2.29
N SER A 33 -0.69 -5.35 -3.14
CA SER A 33 0.35 -5.57 -4.15
C SER A 33 1.48 -4.53 -4.02
N LYS A 34 2.56 -4.72 -4.77
CA LYS A 34 3.67 -3.73 -4.86
C LYS A 34 3.18 -2.37 -5.35
N ASP A 35 2.14 -2.36 -6.18
CA ASP A 35 1.53 -1.13 -6.67
C ASP A 35 0.90 -0.34 -5.51
N ASP A 36 0.18 -0.99 -4.59
CA ASP A 36 -0.42 -0.33 -3.42
C ASP A 36 0.66 0.34 -2.54
N LEU A 37 1.80 -0.34 -2.36
CA LEU A 37 2.93 0.20 -1.61
C LEU A 37 3.57 1.41 -2.29
N ALA A 38 3.70 1.40 -3.62
CA ALA A 38 4.25 2.52 -4.36
C ALA A 38 3.37 3.78 -4.21
N VAL A 39 2.04 3.61 -4.26
CA VAL A 39 1.10 4.71 -4.01
C VAL A 39 1.14 5.18 -2.58
N TYR A 40 1.17 4.24 -1.64
CA TYR A 40 1.20 4.54 -0.23
C TYR A 40 2.46 5.34 0.14
N ALA A 41 3.62 4.94 -0.40
CA ALA A 41 4.89 5.64 -0.21
C ALA A 41 4.90 7.04 -0.85
N ALA A 42 4.19 7.23 -1.96
CA ALA A 42 4.01 8.55 -2.57
C ALA A 42 3.12 9.47 -1.72
N ILE A 43 2.24 8.91 -0.87
CA ILE A 43 1.40 9.64 0.08
C ILE A 43 2.17 9.80 1.40
N SER A 44 2.97 10.86 1.47
CA SER A 44 3.78 11.17 2.67
C SER A 44 2.97 11.65 3.88
N LYS A 45 1.73 12.10 3.68
CA LYS A 45 0.84 12.60 4.74
C LYS A 45 -0.50 11.92 4.66
N THR A 46 -1.11 11.66 5.82
CA THR A 46 -2.46 11.10 5.90
C THR A 46 -3.41 11.95 5.03
N PRO A 47 -4.15 11.31 4.09
CA PRO A 47 -5.06 12.03 3.21
C PRO A 47 -6.17 12.70 4.03
N SER A 48 -6.64 13.85 3.56
CA SER A 48 -7.74 14.59 4.20
C SER A 48 -9.02 13.74 4.26
N ALA A 49 -9.87 14.00 5.25
CA ALA A 49 -11.16 13.33 5.41
C ALA A 49 -12.13 13.58 4.25
N GLU A 50 -11.83 14.55 3.37
CA GLU A 50 -12.55 14.76 2.11
C GLU A 50 -12.44 13.57 1.15
N PHE A 51 -11.34 12.81 1.21
CA PHE A 51 -11.08 11.64 0.38
C PHE A 51 -11.31 10.36 1.17
N VAL A 52 -12.58 10.05 1.46
CA VAL A 52 -12.98 8.94 2.33
C VAL A 52 -12.51 7.58 1.77
N ASN A 53 -12.53 7.39 0.45
CA ASN A 53 -12.15 6.12 -0.17
C ASN A 53 -10.63 5.92 -0.08
N VAL A 54 -9.86 6.98 -0.35
CA VAL A 54 -8.40 6.98 -0.18
C VAL A 54 -8.04 6.76 1.29
N LEU A 55 -8.69 7.45 2.22
CA LEU A 55 -8.41 7.33 3.66
C LEU A 55 -8.67 5.91 4.17
N ARG A 56 -9.78 5.29 3.75
CA ARG A 56 -10.09 3.89 4.09
C ARG A 56 -8.99 2.95 3.59
N TRP A 57 -8.62 3.06 2.31
CA TRP A 57 -7.56 2.25 1.72
C TRP A 57 -6.21 2.50 2.40
N TYR A 58 -5.83 3.76 2.66
CA TYR A 58 -4.58 4.13 3.33
C TYR A 58 -4.48 3.49 4.72
N LYS A 59 -5.54 3.58 5.53
CA LYS A 59 -5.60 2.94 6.86
C LYS A 59 -5.51 1.42 6.77
N HIS A 60 -6.12 0.83 5.75
CA HIS A 60 -6.06 -0.60 5.52
C HIS A 60 -4.62 -1.05 5.19
N ILE A 61 -3.94 -0.36 4.28
CA ILE A 61 -2.54 -0.64 3.95
C ILE A 61 -1.62 -0.39 5.16
N ASP A 62 -1.78 0.71 5.90
CA ASP A 62 -1.02 1.00 7.13
C ASP A 62 -1.20 -0.09 8.21
N ALA A 63 -2.42 -0.62 8.37
CA ALA A 63 -2.68 -1.71 9.31
C ALA A 63 -2.02 -3.03 8.87
N LEU A 64 -2.10 -3.39 7.58
CA LEU A 64 -1.41 -4.58 7.04
C LEU A 64 0.10 -4.50 7.27
N LEU A 65 0.64 -3.34 6.97
CA LEU A 65 2.01 -2.96 7.23
C LEU A 65 2.35 -3.13 8.72
N ARG A 66 1.58 -2.53 9.63
CA ARG A 66 1.77 -2.65 11.09
C ARG A 66 1.76 -4.08 11.61
N ILE A 67 0.81 -4.89 11.16
CA ILE A 67 0.72 -6.32 11.51
C ILE A 67 1.97 -7.06 11.03
N SER A 68 2.50 -6.68 9.85
CA SER A 68 3.74 -7.25 9.32
C SER A 68 4.94 -6.96 10.22
N TYR A 69 5.02 -5.76 10.80
CA TYR A 69 6.14 -5.33 11.65
C TYR A 69 6.02 -5.90 13.08
N ASP A 70 4.81 -6.02 13.61
CA ASP A 70 4.57 -6.61 14.94
C ASP A 70 4.91 -8.10 14.96
N PHE A 71 4.58 -8.82 13.88
CA PHE A 71 4.94 -10.23 13.75
C PHE A 71 6.46 -10.44 13.61
N ALA A 72 7.18 -9.45 13.06
CA ALA A 72 8.65 -9.46 13.00
C ALA A 72 9.30 -9.28 14.38
N PHE A 73 8.59 -8.75 15.38
CA PHE A 73 9.11 -8.61 16.75
C PHE A 73 8.88 -9.87 17.60
N ILE A 74 7.87 -10.68 17.29
CA ILE A 74 7.54 -11.93 18.00
C ILE A 74 8.33 -13.14 17.48
N PHE A 75 8.74 -13.14 16.21
CA PHE A 75 9.58 -14.20 15.62
C PHE A 75 11.03 -13.76 15.44
N CYS A 76 11.70 -13.45 16.54
CA CYS A 76 13.07 -13.92 16.69
C CYS A 76 12.96 -15.46 16.87
N PHE A 77 13.61 -16.23 16.00
CA PHE A 77 13.60 -17.71 15.91
C PHE A 77 12.56 -18.36 14.96
N ASP A 78 13.10 -18.77 13.81
CA ASP A 78 12.76 -19.89 12.92
C ASP A 78 11.60 -19.84 11.89
N CYS A 79 12.05 -19.79 10.63
CA CYS A 79 11.51 -20.38 9.39
C CYS A 79 10.18 -19.90 8.78
N PHE A 80 9.24 -19.32 9.52
CA PHE A 80 7.92 -19.06 8.90
C PHE A 80 7.85 -17.74 8.10
N PHE A 81 8.67 -16.76 8.46
CA PHE A 81 8.61 -15.41 7.85
C PHE A 81 9.24 -15.34 6.46
N LEU A 82 10.05 -16.33 6.06
CA LEU A 82 10.64 -16.38 4.73
C LEU A 82 9.58 -16.61 3.64
N LEU A 83 8.45 -17.28 3.93
CA LEU A 83 7.49 -17.67 2.88
C LEU A 83 6.54 -16.55 2.44
N MET A 84 6.22 -15.59 3.32
CA MET A 84 5.31 -14.47 2.98
C MET A 84 6.07 -13.22 2.47
N PHE A 85 7.37 -13.10 2.80
CA PHE A 85 8.22 -12.01 2.32
C PHE A 85 9.01 -12.36 1.04
N LEU A 86 9.30 -13.63 0.72
CA LEU A 86 10.03 -13.98 -0.53
C LEU A 86 9.24 -13.68 -1.82
N THR A 87 7.90 -13.61 -1.78
CA THR A 87 7.11 -13.24 -2.97
C THR A 87 7.06 -11.72 -3.19
N ILE A 88 7.41 -10.92 -2.18
CA ILE A 88 7.43 -9.45 -2.25
C ILE A 88 8.86 -8.91 -2.42
N ASN A 89 9.88 -9.58 -1.88
CA ASN A 89 11.25 -9.05 -1.80
C ASN A 89 12.17 -9.25 -3.02
N VAL A 90 11.83 -10.02 -4.05
CA VAL A 90 12.81 -10.27 -5.14
C VAL A 90 13.01 -9.07 -6.10
N ASP A 91 12.16 -8.02 -6.07
CA ASP A 91 12.33 -6.85 -6.96
C ASP A 91 12.61 -5.50 -6.25
N LEU A 92 12.63 -5.45 -4.92
CA LEU A 92 12.89 -4.19 -4.18
C LEU A 92 14.33 -4.10 -3.64
N LEU A 93 15.24 -4.91 -4.18
CA LEU A 93 16.67 -4.92 -3.89
C LEU A 93 17.52 -4.84 -5.17
N VAL A 94 17.07 -4.04 -6.15
CA VAL A 94 17.92 -3.53 -7.24
C VAL A 94 17.66 -2.02 -7.36
N CYS A 95 18.19 -1.27 -6.40
CA CYS A 95 18.63 0.12 -6.50
C CYS A 95 19.67 0.35 -5.41
#